data_AF-A0A7J4JP29-F1
#
_entry.id   AF-A0A7J4JP29-F1
#
_cell.length_a   1.000
_cell.length_b   1.000
_cell.length_c   1.000
_cell.angle_alpha   90.00
_cell.angle_beta   90.00
_cell.angle_gamma   90.00
#
_symmetry.space_group_name_H-M   'P 1'
#
loop_
_entity.id
_entity.type
_entity.pdbx_description
1 polymer ?
#
loop_
_entity_poly.entity_id
_entity_poly.type
_entity_poly.pdbx_seq_one_letter_code
_entity_poly.pdbx_strand_id
1 'polypeptide(L)'
;MEETDTSLAAKFLEAGMGFGQGGSVLFHPLEAAYLAKIGKTSFESFASAEKFAAAQEKKHRGFGFAFAVYFSIRKTGRLARPYAKEKDYFRVYAPGVGRLEQRPQQLVFLHPGKVPSLRTLEEQVKIAHLARLDLIVACGTEKEIKFYKVSAFNF
;
A
#
# COMPACT_ATOMS: atom_id res chain seq x y z
N MET A 1 -1.66 -15.29 -28.79
CA MET A 1 -1.23 -16.25 -27.75
C MET A 1 -1.95 -15.83 -26.48
N GLU A 2 -2.95 -16.59 -26.06
CA GLU A 2 -3.59 -16.38 -24.76
C GLU A 2 -2.57 -16.73 -23.68
N GLU A 3 -2.24 -15.75 -22.83
CA GLU A 3 -1.37 -16.01 -21.67
C GLU A 3 -2.11 -16.94 -20.71
N THR A 4 -1.47 -18.05 -20.32
CA THR A 4 -2.03 -18.92 -19.29
C THR A 4 -2.07 -18.19 -17.95
N ASP A 5 -3.13 -18.39 -17.16
CA ASP A 5 -3.34 -17.76 -15.84
C ASP A 5 -2.13 -17.95 -14.90
N THR A 6 -1.41 -19.06 -15.04
CA THR A 6 -0.18 -19.36 -14.29
C THR A 6 0.99 -18.45 -14.67
N SER A 7 1.13 -18.06 -15.94
CA SER A 7 2.18 -17.12 -16.37
C SER A 7 1.88 -15.70 -15.90
N LEU A 8 0.59 -15.31 -15.90
CA LEU A 8 0.12 -14.02 -15.42
C LEU A 8 0.31 -13.91 -13.89
N ALA A 9 -0.01 -14.98 -13.16
CA ALA A 9 0.23 -15.13 -11.73
C ALA A 9 1.71 -14.94 -11.37
N ALA A 10 2.62 -15.57 -12.11
CA ALA A 10 4.06 -15.42 -11.91
C ALA A 10 4.51 -13.96 -12.10
N LYS A 11 4.05 -13.29 -13.17
CA LYS A 11 4.36 -11.88 -13.43
C LYS A 11 3.88 -10.95 -12.31
N PHE A 12 2.71 -11.20 -11.72
CA PHE A 12 2.23 -10.41 -10.59
C PHE A 12 3.10 -10.61 -9.35
N LEU A 13 3.53 -11.83 -9.07
CA LEU A 13 4.42 -12.12 -7.95
C LEU A 13 5.80 -11.50 -8.14
N GLU A 14 6.36 -11.54 -9.36
CA GLU A 14 7.61 -10.84 -9.72
C GLU A 14 7.47 -9.32 -9.54
N ALA A 15 6.32 -8.75 -9.93
CA ALA A 15 6.00 -7.33 -9.70
C ALA A 15 5.72 -6.97 -8.22
N GLY A 16 5.87 -7.94 -7.30
CA GLY A 16 5.71 -7.81 -5.86
C GLY A 16 4.26 -7.76 -5.37
N MET A 17 3.29 -8.01 -6.26
CA MET A 17 1.85 -7.92 -6.02
C MET A 17 1.30 -9.25 -5.53
N GLY A 18 0.45 -9.21 -4.50
CA GLY A 18 -0.24 -10.38 -4.00
C GLY A 18 0.64 -11.38 -3.24
N PHE A 19 0.00 -12.50 -2.88
CA PHE A 19 0.57 -13.62 -2.16
C PHE A 19 0.25 -14.91 -2.91
N GLY A 20 1.29 -15.67 -3.25
CA GLY A 20 1.11 -16.99 -3.85
C GLY A 20 0.50 -17.94 -2.83
N GLN A 21 -0.61 -18.57 -3.20
CA GLN A 21 -1.30 -19.58 -2.40
C GLN A 21 -1.72 -20.73 -3.32
N GLY A 22 -0.97 -21.83 -3.27
CA GLY A 22 -1.34 -23.10 -3.93
C GLY A 22 -1.61 -23.00 -5.43
N GLY A 23 -0.80 -22.26 -6.19
CA GLY A 23 -0.98 -22.09 -7.65
C GLY A 23 -1.90 -20.93 -8.06
N SER A 24 -2.47 -20.21 -7.10
CA SER A 24 -3.23 -18.97 -7.31
C SER A 24 -2.54 -17.78 -6.62
N VAL A 25 -2.89 -16.55 -7.03
CA VAL A 25 -2.41 -15.32 -6.39
C VAL A 25 -3.56 -14.63 -5.67
N LEU A 26 -3.40 -14.48 -4.35
CA LEU A 26 -4.32 -13.72 -3.53
C LEU A 26 -3.85 -12.27 -3.44
N PHE A 27 -4.68 -11.34 -3.91
CA PHE A 27 -4.40 -9.90 -3.82
C PHE A 27 -4.97 -9.29 -2.54
N HIS A 28 -4.23 -8.36 -1.95
CA HIS A 28 -4.83 -7.46 -0.97
C HIS A 28 -5.87 -6.56 -1.67
N PRO A 29 -6.99 -6.17 -1.02
CA PRO A 29 -8.00 -5.32 -1.64
C PRO A 29 -7.45 -4.03 -2.29
N LEU A 30 -6.43 -3.41 -1.67
CA LEU A 30 -5.74 -2.25 -2.25
C LEU A 30 -4.98 -2.58 -3.56
N GLU A 31 -4.35 -3.75 -3.63
CA GLU A 31 -3.65 -4.21 -4.84
C GLU A 31 -4.64 -4.52 -5.95
N ALA A 32 -5.75 -5.19 -5.62
CA ALA A 32 -6.84 -5.46 -6.55
C ALA A 32 -7.44 -4.16 -7.12
N ALA A 33 -7.76 -3.20 -6.25
CA ALA A 33 -8.25 -1.88 -6.68
C ALA A 33 -7.24 -1.15 -7.59
N TYR A 34 -5.94 -1.28 -7.30
CA TYR A 34 -4.88 -0.68 -8.09
C TYR A 34 -4.83 -1.30 -9.49
N LEU A 35 -4.77 -2.63 -9.59
CA LEU A 35 -4.72 -3.35 -10.86
C LEU A 35 -5.95 -3.09 -11.73
N ALA A 36 -7.13 -3.05 -11.12
CA ALA A 36 -8.37 -2.70 -11.80
C ALA A 36 -8.33 -1.26 -12.33
N LYS A 37 -7.83 -0.30 -11.54
CA LYS A 37 -7.73 1.11 -11.94
C LYS A 37 -6.73 1.35 -13.07
N ILE A 38 -5.63 0.60 -13.13
CA ILE A 38 -4.65 0.71 -14.22
C ILE A 38 -4.98 -0.18 -15.44
N GLY A 39 -6.14 -0.85 -15.45
CA GLY A 39 -6.61 -1.67 -16.56
C GLY A 39 -5.79 -2.93 -16.81
N LYS A 40 -5.04 -3.42 -15.80
CA LYS A 40 -4.19 -4.62 -15.92
C LYS A 40 -4.93 -5.91 -15.56
N THR A 41 -6.10 -5.80 -14.94
CA THR A 41 -6.98 -6.94 -14.64
C THR A 41 -8.43 -6.48 -14.53
N SER A 42 -9.36 -7.41 -14.75
CA SER A 42 -10.79 -7.24 -14.46
C SER A 42 -11.23 -8.35 -13.53
N PHE A 43 -11.91 -8.00 -12.44
CA PHE A 43 -12.47 -8.98 -11.51
C PHE A 43 -13.93 -9.22 -11.86
N GLU A 44 -14.30 -10.47 -12.19
CA GLU A 44 -15.66 -10.83 -12.61
C GLU A 44 -16.75 -10.39 -11.61
N SER A 45 -16.43 -10.42 -10.32
CA SER A 45 -17.38 -10.04 -9.25
C SER A 45 -17.66 -8.54 -9.17
N PHE A 46 -16.90 -7.68 -9.86
CA PHE A 46 -17.07 -6.24 -9.80
C PHE A 46 -16.97 -5.60 -11.19
N ALA A 47 -18.13 -5.17 -11.71
CA ALA A 47 -18.26 -4.54 -13.02
C ALA A 47 -17.43 -3.24 -13.20
N SER A 48 -16.99 -2.59 -12.12
CA SER A 48 -16.07 -1.44 -12.20
C SER A 48 -15.20 -1.29 -10.94
N ALA A 49 -14.01 -0.72 -11.11
CA ALA A 49 -13.09 -0.39 -10.00
C ALA A 49 -13.73 0.52 -8.94
N GLU A 50 -14.64 1.40 -9.36
CA GLU A 50 -15.39 2.31 -8.49
C GLU A 50 -16.38 1.55 -7.59
N LYS A 51 -17.12 0.59 -8.15
CA LYS A 51 -18.02 -0.27 -7.37
C LYS A 51 -17.25 -1.12 -6.35
N PHE A 52 -16.06 -1.61 -6.75
CA PHE A 52 -15.18 -2.31 -5.82
C PHE A 52 -14.71 -1.41 -4.68
N ALA A 53 -14.20 -0.21 -4.98
CA ALA A 53 -13.76 0.74 -3.97
C ALA A 53 -14.88 1.13 -3.00
N ALA A 54 -16.09 1.40 -3.51
CA ALA A 54 -17.26 1.70 -2.69
C ALA A 54 -17.67 0.52 -1.78
N ALA A 55 -17.58 -0.71 -2.28
CA ALA A 55 -17.84 -1.91 -1.48
C ALA A 55 -16.79 -2.11 -0.37
N GLN A 56 -15.53 -1.78 -0.65
CA GLN A 56 -14.44 -1.87 0.34
C GLN A 56 -14.54 -0.75 1.39
N GLU A 57 -14.92 0.47 1.02
CA GLU A 57 -15.12 1.57 1.99
C GLU A 57 -16.18 1.23 3.04
N LYS A 58 -17.25 0.52 2.64
CA LYS A 58 -18.27 0.02 3.58
C LYS A 58 -17.72 -0.98 4.60
N LYS A 59 -16.71 -1.78 4.22
CA LYS A 59 -16.10 -2.80 5.08
C LYS A 59 -14.94 -2.25 5.91
N HIS A 60 -14.21 -1.28 5.36
CA HIS A 60 -12.99 -0.74 5.91
C HIS A 60 -13.03 0.79 5.79
N ARG A 61 -13.37 1.43 6.90
CA ARG A 61 -13.34 2.89 7.00
C ARG A 61 -11.92 3.40 6.68
N GLY A 62 -11.83 4.37 5.77
CA GLY A 62 -10.55 4.94 5.35
C GLY A 62 -9.86 4.18 4.21
N PHE A 63 -10.55 3.21 3.59
CA PHE A 63 -10.04 2.49 2.43
C PHE A 63 -9.72 3.43 1.27
N GLY A 64 -10.56 4.44 1.01
CA GLY A 64 -10.36 5.43 -0.03
C GLY A 64 -9.06 6.20 0.15
N PHE A 65 -8.79 6.68 1.37
CA PHE A 65 -7.52 7.34 1.71
C PHE A 65 -6.33 6.39 1.57
N ALA A 66 -6.43 5.18 2.14
CA ALA A 66 -5.39 4.17 2.02
C ALA A 66 -5.10 3.82 0.54
N PHE A 67 -6.14 3.74 -0.30
CA PHE A 67 -6.02 3.50 -1.73
C PHE A 67 -5.35 4.66 -2.46
N ALA A 68 -5.72 5.89 -2.17
CA ALA A 68 -5.13 7.07 -2.78
C ALA A 68 -3.63 7.17 -2.43
N VAL A 69 -3.25 6.88 -1.17
CA VAL A 69 -1.85 6.78 -0.73
C VAL A 69 -1.12 5.64 -1.44
N TYR A 70 -1.71 4.45 -1.46
CA TYR A 70 -1.15 3.28 -2.12
C TYR A 70 -0.88 3.53 -3.60
N PHE A 71 -1.86 4.09 -4.30
CA PHE A 71 -1.76 4.44 -5.72
C PHE A 71 -0.65 5.46 -5.97
N SER A 72 -0.56 6.48 -5.11
CA SER A 72 0.49 7.51 -5.20
C SER A 72 1.89 6.91 -5.06
N ILE A 73 2.10 5.99 -4.11
CA ILE A 73 3.38 5.32 -3.90
C ILE A 73 3.72 4.40 -5.09
N ARG A 74 2.76 3.60 -5.56
CA ARG A 74 3.00 2.70 -6.71
C ARG A 74 3.31 3.46 -7.99
N LYS A 75 2.69 4.64 -8.19
CA LYS A 75 2.96 5.51 -9.34
C LYS A 75 4.42 5.99 -9.40
N THR A 76 5.12 6.08 -8.27
CA THR A 76 6.55 6.43 -8.25
C THR A 76 7.47 5.23 -8.52
N GLY A 77 6.94 4.06 -8.91
CA GLY A 77 7.70 2.84 -9.14
C GLY A 77 8.16 2.13 -7.85
N ARG A 78 7.72 2.60 -6.67
CA ARG A 78 8.01 1.95 -5.39
C ARG A 78 7.05 0.80 -5.15
N LEU A 79 7.50 -0.20 -4.39
CA LEU A 79 6.62 -1.27 -3.90
C LEU A 79 6.05 -0.86 -2.53
N ALA A 80 4.73 -0.87 -2.40
CA ALA A 80 4.03 -0.67 -1.13
C ALA A 80 3.35 -1.97 -0.73
N ARG A 81 3.51 -2.38 0.53
CA ARG A 81 2.83 -3.54 1.11
C ARG A 81 1.90 -3.11 2.22
N PRO A 82 0.58 -3.20 2.00
CA PRO A 82 -0.38 -3.10 3.09
C PRO A 82 -0.28 -4.35 3.96
N TYR A 83 -0.13 -4.15 5.26
CA TYR A 83 -0.04 -5.25 6.20
C TYR A 83 -1.45 -5.58 6.70
N ALA A 84 -1.93 -6.81 6.47
CA ALA A 84 -3.29 -7.20 6.82
C ALA A 84 -3.62 -7.03 8.32
N LYS A 85 -2.61 -7.05 9.20
CA LYS A 85 -2.76 -6.83 10.65
C LYS A 85 -2.64 -5.36 11.07
N GLU A 86 -1.91 -4.54 10.31
CA GLU A 86 -1.61 -3.14 10.65
C GLU A 86 -2.31 -2.23 9.63
N LYS A 87 -3.59 -1.96 9.88
CA LYS A 87 -4.47 -1.24 8.93
C LYS A 87 -3.99 0.18 8.62
N ASP A 88 -3.17 0.75 9.49
CA ASP A 88 -2.73 2.14 9.41
C ASP A 88 -1.32 2.28 8.80
N TYR A 89 -0.71 1.19 8.34
CA TYR A 89 0.69 1.21 7.90
C TYR A 89 0.92 0.52 6.57
N PHE A 90 1.75 1.14 5.74
CA PHE A 90 2.38 0.48 4.61
C PHE A 90 3.88 0.34 4.84
N ARG A 91 4.41 -0.84 4.50
CA ARG A 91 5.84 -1.04 4.37
C ARG A 91 6.24 -0.77 2.93
N VAL A 92 7.12 0.20 2.72
CA VAL A 92 7.52 0.64 1.38
C VAL A 92 8.98 0.29 1.13
N TYR A 93 9.22 -0.25 -0.06
CA TYR A 93 10.52 -0.68 -0.54
C TYR A 93 11.03 0.33 -1.57
N ALA A 94 12.36 0.31 -1.79
CA ALA A 94 12.98 1.13 -2.82
C ALA A 94 12.41 0.81 -4.22
N PRO A 95 12.49 1.76 -5.17
CA PRO A 95 12.11 1.49 -6.55
C PRO A 95 13.03 0.43 -7.16
N GLY A 96 12.48 -0.40 -8.05
CA GLY A 96 13.24 -1.42 -8.79
C GLY A 96 13.65 -2.66 -8.00
N VAL A 97 13.36 -2.73 -6.69
CA VAL A 97 13.60 -3.92 -5.87
C VAL A 97 12.31 -4.65 -5.55
N GLY A 98 12.33 -5.97 -5.77
CA GLY A 98 11.21 -6.88 -5.55
C GLY A 98 11.12 -7.41 -4.11
N ARG A 99 10.01 -8.09 -3.82
CA ARG A 99 9.70 -8.72 -2.52
C ARG A 99 10.79 -9.68 -2.01
N LEU A 100 11.48 -10.36 -2.94
CA LEU A 100 12.30 -11.54 -2.64
C LEU A 100 13.69 -11.20 -2.09
N GLU A 101 14.17 -9.96 -2.27
CA GLU A 101 15.61 -9.68 -2.10
C GLU A 101 15.94 -8.63 -1.05
N GLN A 102 15.00 -7.79 -0.59
CA GLN A 102 15.34 -6.70 0.33
C GLN A 102 14.32 -6.41 1.44
N ARG A 103 14.83 -5.82 2.53
CA ARG A 103 14.03 -5.31 3.65
C ARG A 103 13.34 -4.00 3.25
N PRO A 104 12.12 -3.72 3.76
CA PRO A 104 11.49 -2.42 3.56
C PRO A 104 12.39 -1.31 4.12
N GLN A 105 12.32 -0.12 3.52
CA GLN A 105 13.10 1.04 3.97
C GLN A 105 12.24 2.02 4.76
N GLN A 106 10.94 2.08 4.44
CA GLN A 106 10.04 3.09 4.98
C GLN A 106 8.81 2.44 5.60
N LEU A 107 8.37 3.02 6.70
CA LEU A 107 7.08 2.79 7.31
C LEU A 107 6.20 4.01 7.04
N VAL A 108 5.19 3.84 6.18
CA VAL A 108 4.23 4.91 5.88
C VAL A 108 3.03 4.76 6.80
N PHE A 109 2.88 5.70 7.73
CA PHE A 109 1.71 5.82 8.61
C PHE A 109 0.59 6.59 7.91
N LEU A 110 -0.60 6.00 7.87
CA LEU A 110 -1.80 6.56 7.26
C LEU A 110 -2.59 7.35 8.31
N HIS A 111 -2.72 8.65 8.10
CA HIS A 111 -3.47 9.53 9.00
C HIS A 111 -4.38 10.48 8.21
N PRO A 112 -5.61 10.04 7.86
CA PRO A 112 -6.53 10.87 7.10
C PRO A 112 -6.90 12.13 7.87
N GLY A 113 -6.95 13.27 7.18
CA GLY A 113 -7.29 14.57 7.74
C GLY A 113 -6.07 15.45 8.01
N LYS A 114 -6.04 16.10 9.18
CA LYS A 114 -5.01 17.08 9.55
C LYS A 114 -3.69 16.38 9.91
N VAL A 115 -2.63 17.16 10.08
CA VAL A 115 -1.35 16.65 10.60
C VAL A 115 -1.58 16.02 11.99
N PRO A 116 -0.98 14.85 12.29
CA PRO A 116 -1.12 14.23 13.61
C PRO A 116 -0.58 15.12 14.74
N SER A 117 -1.09 14.90 15.96
CA SER A 117 -0.57 15.56 17.16
C SER A 117 0.90 15.20 17.41
N LEU A 118 1.64 16.05 18.12
CA LEU A 118 3.04 15.77 18.49
C LEU A 118 3.17 14.44 19.24
N ARG A 119 2.26 14.17 20.19
CA ARG A 119 2.21 12.89 20.92
C ARG A 119 2.07 11.70 19.97
N THR A 120 1.15 11.80 18.99
CA THR A 120 0.99 10.76 17.97
C THR A 120 2.29 10.59 17.19
N LEU A 121 2.91 11.68 16.74
CA LEU A 121 4.17 11.62 16.00
C LEU A 121 5.28 10.95 16.82
N GLU A 122 5.42 11.25 18.11
CA GLU A 122 6.39 10.60 19.00
C GLU A 122 6.17 9.09 19.10
N GLU A 123 4.92 8.66 19.26
CA GLU A 123 4.55 7.23 19.27
C GLU A 123 4.91 6.56 17.95
N GLN A 124 4.61 7.20 16.82
CA GLN A 124 4.93 6.69 15.49
C GLN A 124 6.44 6.62 15.24
N VAL A 125 7.19 7.61 15.70
CA VAL A 125 8.66 7.62 15.60
C VAL A 125 9.25 6.46 16.40
N LYS A 126 8.74 6.18 17.60
CA LYS A 126 9.17 5.01 18.39
C LYS A 126 8.89 3.70 17.65
N ILE A 127 7.70 3.53 17.06
CA ILE A 127 7.34 2.34 16.27
C ILE A 127 8.29 2.16 15.08
N ALA A 128 8.49 3.22 14.30
CA ALA A 128 9.39 3.19 13.14
C ALA A 128 10.85 2.91 13.55
N HIS A 129 11.31 3.51 14.65
CA HIS A 129 12.64 3.28 15.21
C HIS A 129 12.84 1.82 15.66
N LEU A 130 11.88 1.23 16.37
CA LEU A 130 11.90 -0.19 16.75
C LEU A 130 11.93 -1.11 15.53
N ALA A 131 11.21 -0.75 14.47
CA ALA A 131 11.23 -1.46 13.20
C ALA A 131 12.49 -1.20 12.35
N ARG A 132 13.33 -0.23 12.75
CA ARG A 132 14.49 0.28 12.01
C ARG A 132 14.12 0.76 10.59
N LEU A 133 13.00 1.46 10.48
CA LEU A 133 12.47 2.02 9.24
C LEU A 133 12.39 3.55 9.32
N ASP A 134 12.53 4.22 8.18
CA ASP A 134 12.23 5.64 8.07
C ASP A 134 10.71 5.86 8.23
N LEU A 135 10.30 6.74 9.15
CA LEU A 135 8.89 7.13 9.28
C LEU A 135 8.50 8.14 8.21
N ILE A 136 7.47 7.80 7.45
CA ILE A 136 6.76 8.71 6.56
C ILE A 136 5.32 8.83 7.05
N VAL A 137 4.84 10.05 7.25
CA VAL A 137 3.44 10.31 7.61
C VAL A 137 2.69 10.77 6.37
N ALA A 138 1.65 10.03 5.99
CA ALA A 138 0.72 10.40 4.93
C ALA A 138 -0.55 10.99 5.56
N CYS A 139 -0.82 12.27 5.33
CA CYS A 139 -2.05 12.94 5.79
C CYS A 139 -2.69 13.81 4.72
N GLY A 140 -3.91 14.28 4.97
CA GLY A 140 -4.71 15.06 4.04
C GLY A 140 -5.99 14.34 3.63
N THR A 141 -6.39 14.52 2.37
CA THR A 141 -7.62 13.93 1.81
C THR A 141 -7.28 12.99 0.66
N GLU A 142 -8.27 12.25 0.15
CA GLU A 142 -8.09 11.37 -1.01
C GLU A 142 -7.65 12.12 -2.28
N LYS A 143 -7.97 13.42 -2.38
CA LYS A 143 -7.62 14.28 -3.52
C LYS A 143 -6.26 14.98 -3.35
N GLU A 144 -5.87 15.26 -2.10
CA GLU A 144 -4.64 15.98 -1.77
C GLU A 144 -3.95 15.29 -0.60
N ILE A 145 -2.90 14.52 -0.92
CA ILE A 145 -2.11 13.76 0.05
C ILE A 145 -0.77 14.47 0.24
N LYS A 146 -0.38 14.67 1.49
CA LYS A 146 0.93 15.21 1.87
C LYS A 146 1.73 14.13 2.59
N PHE A 147 2.99 14.00 2.20
CA PHE A 147 3.93 13.05 2.79
C PHE A 147 5.01 13.82 3.55
N TYR A 148 5.20 13.50 4.82
CA TYR A 148 6.22 14.12 5.67
C TYR A 148 7.17 13.05 6.17
N LYS A 149 8.48 13.24 5.95
CA LYS A 149 9.50 12.43 6.64
C LYS A 149 9.69 12.99 8.05
N VAL A 150 9.56 12.14 9.05
CA VAL A 150 9.75 12.52 10.46
C VAL A 150 10.89 11.69 11.03
N SER A 151 11.80 12.35 11.75
CA SER A 151 12.96 11.70 12.34
C SER A 151 13.28 12.35 13.68
N ALA A 152 13.64 11.54 14.68
CA ALA A 152 14.18 12.05 15.93
C ALA A 152 15.67 12.36 15.74
N PHE A 153 16.09 13.52 16.21
CA PHE A 153 17.49 13.93 16.24
C PHE A 153 17.92 14.02 17.70
N ASN A 154 19.02 13.35 18.04
CA ASN A 154 19.73 13.59 19.29
C ASN A 154 20.81 14.61 18.97
N PHE A 155 20.77 15.76 19.63
CA PHE A 155 21.83 16.78 19.58
C PHE A 155 22.93 16.44 20.60
#